data_AF-A0A969MLI3-F1
#
_entry.id   AF-A0A969MLI3-F1
#
_cell.length_a   1.000
_cell.length_b   1.000
_cell.length_c   1.000
_cell.angle_alpha   90.00
_cell.angle_beta   90.00
_cell.angle_gamma   90.00
#
_symmetry.space_group_name_H-M   'P 1'
#
loop_
_entity.id
_entity.type
_entity.pdbx_description
1 polymer ?
#
loop_
_entity_poly.entity_id
_entity_poly.type
_entity_poly.pdbx_seq_one_letter_code
_entity_poly.pdbx_strand_id
1 'polypeptide(L)'
;MIVESSLEALDLIKDRAEAIWNKVQKGTIDKKQLSTEVNSLENEIKILKELEGFDSLEEERQYAILNLLLKLIKQEYGKIVK
;
A
#
# COMPACT_ATOMS: atom_id res chain seq x y z
N MET A 1 -1.24 -15.32 10.00
CA MET A 1 -0.02 -14.59 10.33
C MET A 1 -0.42 -13.63 11.43
N ILE A 2 0.11 -13.80 12.64
CA ILE A 2 -0.09 -12.84 13.73
C ILE A 2 1.06 -11.85 13.54
N VAL A 3 0.73 -10.59 13.32
CA VAL A 3 1.74 -9.54 13.22
C VAL A 3 2.05 -9.09 14.63
N GLU A 4 3.32 -9.05 15.02
CA GLU A 4 3.71 -8.79 16.42
C GLU A 4 3.79 -7.28 16.74
N SER A 5 3.78 -6.42 15.70
CA SER A 5 3.73 -4.97 15.83
C SER A 5 3.14 -4.25 14.61
N SER A 6 2.67 -3.01 14.81
CA SER A 6 2.23 -2.11 13.73
C SER A 6 3.32 -1.86 12.68
N LEU A 7 4.59 -1.85 13.09
CA LEU A 7 5.73 -1.67 12.20
C LEU A 7 5.89 -2.84 11.22
N GLU A 8 5.82 -4.09 11.71
CA GLU A 8 5.83 -5.28 10.85
C GLU A 8 4.64 -5.27 9.88
N ALA A 9 3.47 -4.82 10.34
CA ALA A 9 2.29 -4.72 9.48
C ALA A 9 2.52 -3.68 8.37
N LEU A 10 3.11 -2.54 8.68
CA LEU A 10 3.47 -1.52 7.70
C LEU A 10 4.47 -2.05 6.67
N ASP A 11 5.52 -2.76 7.11
CA ASP A 11 6.52 -3.36 6.21
C ASP A 11 5.88 -4.34 5.23
N LEU A 12 4.99 -5.22 5.71
CA LEU A 12 4.29 -6.19 4.87
C LEU A 12 3.38 -5.53 3.84
N ILE A 13 2.64 -4.50 4.25
CA ILE A 13 1.76 -3.76 3.34
C ILE A 13 2.61 -3.00 2.31
N LYS A 14 3.77 -2.47 2.72
CA LYS A 14 4.74 -1.82 1.83
C LYS A 14 5.33 -2.77 0.81
N ASP A 15 5.80 -3.94 1.21
CA ASP A 15 6.33 -4.96 0.29
C ASP A 15 5.27 -5.35 -0.77
N ARG A 16 4.01 -5.49 -0.35
CA ARG A 16 2.89 -5.72 -1.26
C ARG A 16 2.67 -4.55 -2.21
N ALA A 17 2.67 -3.31 -1.70
CA ALA A 17 2.52 -2.11 -2.52
C ALA A 17 3.65 -1.98 -3.56
N GLU A 18 4.89 -2.28 -3.18
CA GLU A 18 6.04 -2.30 -4.10
C GLU A 18 5.89 -3.39 -5.17
N ALA A 19 5.42 -4.59 -4.79
CA ALA A 19 5.14 -5.66 -5.76
C ALA A 19 4.06 -5.24 -6.76
N ILE A 20 2.99 -4.56 -6.31
CA ILE A 20 1.95 -4.01 -7.18
C ILE A 20 2.53 -2.96 -8.11
N TRP A 21 3.29 -2.00 -7.57
CA TRP A 21 3.96 -0.98 -8.37
C TRP A 21 4.84 -1.58 -9.47
N ASN A 22 5.62 -2.61 -9.14
CA ASN A 22 6.44 -3.33 -10.12
C ASN A 22 5.59 -3.98 -11.23
N LYS A 23 4.42 -4.55 -10.90
CA LYS A 23 3.50 -5.10 -11.91
C LYS A 23 2.90 -4.01 -12.78
N VAL A 24 2.57 -2.85 -12.20
CA VAL A 24 2.07 -1.67 -12.94
C VAL A 24 3.10 -1.19 -13.94
N GLN A 25 4.35 -1.00 -13.50
CA GLN A 25 5.46 -0.56 -14.36
C GLN A 25 5.77 -1.55 -15.49
N LYS A 26 5.61 -2.85 -15.24
CA LYS A 26 5.78 -3.90 -16.26
C LYS A 26 4.56 -4.08 -17.16
N GLY A 27 3.44 -3.43 -16.87
CA GLY A 27 2.17 -3.62 -17.60
C GLY A 27 1.59 -5.03 -17.45
N THR A 28 1.95 -5.76 -16.38
CA THR A 28 1.54 -7.17 -16.18
C THR A 28 0.33 -7.33 -15.25
N ILE A 29 -0.29 -6.21 -14.84
CA ILE A 29 -1.50 -6.20 -14.02
C ILE A 29 -2.61 -5.50 -14.79
N ASP A 30 -3.78 -6.12 -14.83
CA ASP A 30 -4.94 -5.52 -15.47
C ASP A 30 -5.65 -4.50 -14.56
N LYS A 31 -6.53 -3.69 -15.16
CA LYS A 31 -7.27 -2.63 -14.47
C LYS A 31 -8.09 -3.14 -13.29
N LYS A 32 -8.75 -4.29 -13.42
CA LYS A 32 -9.64 -4.84 -12.39
C LYS A 32 -8.82 -5.35 -11.22
N GLN A 33 -7.76 -6.10 -11.50
CA GLN A 33 -6.80 -6.56 -10.51
C GLN A 33 -6.17 -5.37 -9.76
N LEU A 34 -5.69 -4.36 -10.49
CA LEU A 34 -5.10 -3.18 -9.88
C LEU A 34 -6.08 -2.42 -8.98
N SER A 35 -7.34 -2.27 -9.40
CA SER A 35 -8.37 -1.66 -8.56
C SER A 35 -8.65 -2.47 -7.29
N THR A 36 -8.70 -3.80 -7.37
CA THR A 36 -8.91 -4.66 -6.21
C THR A 36 -7.75 -4.56 -5.23
N GLU A 37 -6.51 -4.62 -5.73
CA GLU A 37 -5.29 -4.54 -4.91
C GLU A 37 -5.17 -3.18 -4.22
N VAL A 38 -5.40 -2.08 -4.94
CA VAL A 38 -5.37 -0.73 -4.36
C VAL A 38 -6.42 -0.57 -3.27
N ASN A 39 -7.66 -1.03 -3.51
CA ASN A 39 -8.71 -0.96 -2.49
C ASN A 39 -8.37 -1.81 -1.25
N SER A 40 -7.75 -2.98 -1.43
CA SER A 40 -7.28 -3.83 -0.32
C SER A 40 -6.23 -3.10 0.51
N LEU A 41 -5.19 -2.55 -0.12
CA LEU A 41 -4.14 -1.81 0.56
C LEU A 41 -4.68 -0.61 1.34
N GLU A 42 -5.59 0.16 0.74
CA GLU A 42 -6.20 1.30 1.43
C GLU A 42 -6.98 0.88 2.67
N ASN A 43 -7.72 -0.23 2.58
CA ASN A 43 -8.47 -0.76 3.72
C ASN A 43 -7.53 -1.27 4.82
N GLU A 44 -6.48 -2.00 4.47
CA GLU A 44 -5.48 -2.51 5.42
C GLU A 44 -4.76 -1.37 6.15
N ILE A 45 -4.32 -0.34 5.43
CA ILE A 45 -3.65 0.84 6.00
C ILE A 45 -4.59 1.61 6.93
N LYS A 46 -5.85 1.77 6.51
CA LYS A 46 -6.87 2.44 7.33
C LYS A 46 -7.08 1.68 8.63
N ILE A 47 -7.31 0.37 8.55
CA ILE A 47 -7.50 -0.50 9.72
C ILE A 47 -6.29 -0.42 10.63
N LEU A 48 -5.07 -0.52 10.09
CA LEU A 48 -3.85 -0.48 10.88
C LEU A 48 -3.71 0.83 11.65
N LYS A 49 -3.99 1.96 10.99
CA LYS A 49 -3.98 3.27 11.64
C LYS A 49 -5.07 3.40 12.71
N GLU A 50 -6.27 2.87 12.47
CA GLU A 50 -7.40 2.95 13.40
C GLU A 50 -7.24 2.02 14.62
N LEU A 51 -6.60 0.86 14.46
CA LEU A 51 -6.47 -0.15 15.51
C LEU A 51 -5.22 0.01 16.36
N GLU A 52 -4.07 0.27 15.75
CA GLU A 52 -2.79 0.27 16.49
C GLU A 52 -2.27 1.67 16.78
N GLY A 53 -2.67 2.67 15.97
CA GLY A 53 -2.00 3.96 16.01
C GLY A 53 -0.55 3.86 15.53
N PHE A 54 0.12 5.01 15.43
CA PHE A 54 1.56 5.06 15.16
C PHE A 54 2.19 5.87 16.29
N ASP A 55 2.86 5.17 17.20
CA ASP A 55 3.40 5.77 18.42
C ASP A 55 4.91 6.08 18.26
N SER A 56 5.52 5.64 17.15
CA SER A 56 6.92 5.90 16.83
C SER A 56 7.10 6.72 15.54
N LEU A 57 8.16 7.53 15.50
CA LEU A 57 8.57 8.26 14.29
C LEU A 57 8.87 7.32 13.11
N GLU A 58 9.29 6.09 13.40
CA GLU A 58 9.56 5.09 12.37
C GLU A 58 8.27 4.60 11.72
N GLU A 59 7.24 4.29 12.50
CA GLU A 59 5.91 3.94 12.00
C GLU A 59 5.27 5.09 11.21
N GLU A 60 5.36 6.33 11.71
CA GLU A 60 4.87 7.49 10.97
C GLU A 60 5.58 7.66 9.62
N ARG A 61 6.90 7.47 9.60
CA ARG A 61 7.69 7.53 8.37
C ARG A 61 7.31 6.41 7.40
N GLN A 62 7.19 5.18 7.89
CA GLN A 62 6.77 4.02 7.12
C GLN A 62 5.38 4.23 6.51
N TYR A 63 4.42 4.67 7.32
CA TYR A 63 3.09 5.03 6.87
C TYR A 63 3.11 6.15 5.82
N ALA A 64 3.94 7.17 5.98
CA ALA A 64 4.06 8.25 4.99
C ALA A 64 4.61 7.74 3.66
N ILE A 65 5.65 6.89 3.68
CA ILE A 65 6.22 6.25 2.48
C ILE A 65 5.15 5.41 1.78
N LEU A 66 4.40 4.62 2.53
CA LEU A 66 3.35 3.76 2.00
C LEU A 66 2.23 4.56 1.34
N ASN A 67 1.80 5.67 1.95
CA ASN A 67 0.82 6.58 1.34
C ASN A 67 1.34 7.25 0.06
N LEU A 68 2.63 7.58 -0.01
CA LEU A 68 3.23 8.10 -1.25
C LEU A 68 3.26 7.04 -2.35
N LEU A 69 3.63 5.79 -2.02
CA LEU A 69 3.59 4.67 -2.97
C LEU A 69 2.17 4.44 -3.50
N LEU A 70 1.16 4.44 -2.64
CA LEU A 70 -0.24 4.31 -3.07
C LEU A 70 -0.68 5.44 -4.02
N LYS A 71 -0.28 6.69 -3.74
CA LYS A 71 -0.56 7.81 -4.65
C LYS A 71 0.07 7.61 -6.02
N LEU A 72 1.32 7.13 -6.07
CA LEU A 72 2.00 6.83 -7.33
C LEU A 72 1.29 5.72 -8.11
N ILE A 73 0.94 4.61 -7.44
CA ILE A 73 0.19 3.50 -8.04
C ILE A 73 -1.14 3.99 -8.63
N LYS A 74 -1.88 4.83 -7.90
CA LYS A 74 -3.15 5.43 -8.36
C LYS A 74 -2.95 6.39 -9.54
N GLN A 75 -1.87 7.16 -9.54
CA GLN A 75 -1.56 8.06 -10.65
C GLN A 75 -1.28 7.28 -11.94
N GLU A 76 -0.50 6.21 -11.87
CA GLU A 76 -0.24 5.34 -13.02
C GLU A 76 -1.51 4.59 -13.46
N TYR A 77 -2.34 4.12 -12.52
CA TYR A 77 -3.68 3.62 -12.84
C TYR A 77 -4.49 4.64 -13.66
N GLY A 78 -4.50 5.90 -13.23
CA GLY A 78 -5.19 6.98 -13.96
C GLY A 78 -4.66 7.22 -15.38
N LYS A 79 -3.40 6.88 -15.66
CA LYS A 79 -2.81 6.93 -17.02
C LYS A 79 -3.18 5.71 -17.85
N ILE A 80 -3.18 4.52 -17.24
CA ILE A 80 -3.54 3.25 -17.91
C ILE A 80 -5.03 3.22 -18.31
N VAL A 81 -5.88 3.99 -17.60
CA VAL A 81 -7.34 4.02 -17.81
C VAL A 81 -7.81 5.04 -18.85
N LYS A 82 -6.96 5.97 -19.27
CA LYS A 82 -7.26 6.94 -20.33
C LYS A 82 -6.90 6.39 -21.71
#